data_AF-A0A938M8C7-F1
#
_entry.id   AF-A0A938M8C7-F1
#
_cell.length_a   1.000
_cell.length_b   1.000
_cell.length_c   1.000
_cell.angle_alpha   90.00
_cell.angle_beta   90.00
_cell.angle_gamma   90.00
#
_symmetry.space_group_name_H-M   'P 1'
#
loop_
_entity.id
_entity.type
_entity.pdbx_description
1 polymer ?
#
loop_
_entity_poly.entity_id
_entity_poly.type
_entity_poly.pdbx_seq_one_letter_code
_entity_poly.pdbx_strand_id
1 'polypeptide(L)' 'MWRDPVVEEVREAGAKLAKECGYDLHAFFEMLRRHQAEANWSVVSAEGLKKRKAEKTHVADSGM' A
#
# COMPACT_ATOMS: atom_id res chain seq x y z
N MET A 1 17.18 -24.52 -2.41
CA MET A 1 16.44 -23.25 -2.18
C MET A 1 15.00 -23.49 -2.59
N TRP A 2 14.06 -23.42 -1.65
CA TRP A 2 12.64 -23.70 -1.91
C TRP A 2 12.06 -22.55 -2.75
N ARG A 3 11.39 -22.87 -3.87
CA ARG A 3 10.56 -21.93 -4.62
C ARG A 3 9.12 -21.99 -4.13
N ASP A 4 8.67 -20.92 -3.50
CA ASP A 4 7.28 -20.77 -3.10
C ASP A 4 6.49 -20.15 -4.28
N PRO A 5 5.43 -20.82 -4.78
CA PRO A 5 4.64 -20.31 -5.89
C PRO A 5 4.08 -18.90 -5.66
N VAL A 6 3.70 -18.56 -4.42
CA VAL A 6 3.15 -17.24 -4.07
C VAL A 6 4.23 -16.17 -4.16
N VAL A 7 5.46 -16.49 -3.73
CA VAL A 7 6.59 -15.56 -3.80
C VAL A 7 6.96 -15.26 -5.25
N GLU A 8 6.95 -16.27 -6.12
CA GLU A 8 7.24 -16.07 -7.54
C GLU A 8 6.16 -15.22 -8.21
N GLU A 9 4.87 -15.48 -7.94
CA GLU A 9 3.77 -14.65 -8.44
C GLU A 9 3.90 -13.17 -8.01
N VAL A 10 4.19 -12.93 -6.72
CA VAL A 10 4.37 -11.56 -6.19
C VAL A 10 5.55 -10.87 -6.86
N ARG A 11 6.64 -11.59 -7.13
CA ARG A 11 7.82 -11.04 -7.83
C ARG A 11 7.51 -10.73 -9.28
N GLU A 12 6.79 -11.59 -9.97
CA GLU A 12 6.35 -11.36 -11.36
C GLU A 12 5.43 -10.14 -11.44
N ALA A 13 4.46 -10.02 -10.52
CA ALA A 13 3.59 -8.85 -10.42
C ALA A 13 4.40 -7.57 -10.17
N GLY A 14 5.37 -7.62 -9.25
CA GLY A 14 6.26 -6.49 -8.96
C GLY A 14 7.11 -6.09 -10.17
N ALA A 15 7.67 -7.05 -10.89
CA ALA A 15 8.47 -6.81 -12.09
C ALA A 15 7.63 -6.18 -13.22
N LYS A 16 6.37 -6.62 -13.37
CA LYS A 16 5.44 -6.03 -14.32
C LYS A 16 5.14 -4.57 -13.99
N LEU A 17 4.79 -4.27 -12.74
CA LEU A 17 4.51 -2.90 -12.29
C LEU A 17 5.73 -1.98 -12.46
N ALA A 18 6.93 -2.47 -12.11
CA ALA A 18 8.16 -1.71 -12.28
C ALA A 18 8.43 -1.37 -13.76
N LYS A 19 8.20 -2.33 -14.67
CA LYS A 19 8.36 -2.11 -16.11
C LYS A 19 7.32 -1.13 -16.66
N GLU A 20 6.06 -1.24 -16.24
CA GLU A 20 4.98 -0.31 -16.64
C GLU A 20 5.27 1.13 -16.19
N CYS A 21 5.88 1.30 -15.02
CA CYS A 21 6.25 2.61 -14.48
C CYS A 21 7.64 3.08 -14.92
N GLY A 22 8.32 2.37 -15.82
CA GLY A 22 9.66 2.73 -16.28
C GLY A 22 10.72 2.78 -15.17
N TYR A 23 10.54 1.99 -14.10
CA TYR A 23 11.36 2.01 -12.88
C TYR A 23 11.42 3.37 -12.18
N ASP A 24 10.47 4.28 -12.46
CA ASP A 24 10.34 5.57 -11.79
C ASP A 24 9.33 5.49 -10.64
N LEU A 25 9.76 5.93 -9.45
CA LEU A 25 8.91 5.94 -8.25
C LEU A 25 7.79 6.97 -8.37
N HIS A 26 8.02 8.11 -9.01
CA HIS A 26 6.99 9.13 -9.17
C HIS A 26 5.86 8.60 -10.07
N ALA A 27 6.20 8.03 -11.22
CA ALA A 27 5.25 7.36 -12.12
C ALA A 27 4.45 6.26 -11.41
N PHE A 28 5.10 5.47 -10.55
CA PHE A 28 4.42 4.44 -9.75
C PHE A 28 3.34 5.04 -8.84
N PHE A 29 3.64 6.13 -8.13
CA PHE A 29 2.65 6.78 -7.27
C PHE A 29 1.51 7.43 -8.06
N GLU A 30 1.76 8.00 -9.24
CA GLU A 30 0.69 8.52 -10.10
C GLU A 30 -0.24 7.41 -10.60
N MET A 31 0.32 6.27 -11.01
CA MET A 31 -0.46 5.08 -11.36
C MET A 31 -1.34 4.62 -10.20
N LEU A 32 -0.81 4.57 -8.97
CA LEU A 32 -1.58 4.20 -7.78
C LEU A 32 -2.74 5.16 -7.53
N ARG A 33 -2.52 6.48 -7.66
CA ARG A 33 -3.59 7.48 -7.51
C ARG A 33 -4.67 7.33 -8.57
N ARG A 34 -4.29 7.06 -9.82
CA ARG A 34 -5.24 6.78 -10.90
C ARG A 34 -6.09 5.55 -10.60
N HIS A 35 -5.46 4.44 -10.21
CA HIS A 35 -6.19 3.22 -9.85
C HIS A 35 -7.11 3.43 -8.65
N GLN A 36 -6.71 4.25 -7.67
CA GLN A 36 -7.58 4.63 -6.56
C GLN A 36 -8.75 5.52 -6.98
N ALA A 37 -8.61 6.34 -8.03
CA ALA A 37 -9.73 7.13 -8.55
C ALA A 37 -10.72 6.28 -9.36
N GLU A 38 -10.21 5.30 -10.12
CA GLU A 38 -11.01 4.34 -10.91
C GLU A 38 -11.73 3.33 -10.01
N ALA A 39 -11.06 2.87 -8.97
CA ALA A 39 -11.65 2.01 -7.98
C ALA A 39 -12.43 2.90 -7.01
N ASN A 40 -13.76 2.79 -7.00
CA ASN A 40 -14.69 3.65 -6.25
C ASN A 40 -14.62 3.49 -4.69
N TRP A 41 -13.43 3.20 -4.16
CA TRP A 41 -13.12 2.95 -2.75
C TRP A 41 -11.72 3.49 -2.43
N SER A 42 -11.60 4.25 -1.34
CA SER A 42 -10.30 4.76 -0.91
C SER A 42 -9.48 3.67 -0.23
N VAL A 43 -8.32 3.32 -0.78
CA VAL A 43 -7.39 2.37 -0.16
C VAL A 43 -6.82 2.91 1.15
N VAL A 44 -6.61 4.23 1.24
CA VAL A 44 -6.22 4.94 2.46
C VAL A 44 -7.03 6.23 2.57
N SER A 45 -7.84 6.36 3.62
CA SER A 45 -8.50 7.63 3.96
C SER A 45 -7.78 8.34 5.09
N ALA A 46 -7.73 9.67 5.01
CA ALA A 46 -7.20 10.50 6.08
C ALA A 46 -8.01 10.33 7.37
N GLU A 47 -9.34 10.16 7.28
CA GLU A 47 -10.20 9.81 8.42
C GLU A 47 -9.75 8.50 9.10
N GLY A 48 -9.49 7.44 8.34
CA GLY A 48 -9.06 6.15 8.88
C GLY A 48 -7.69 6.23 9.57
N LEU A 49 -6.78 7.05 9.05
CA LEU A 49 -5.47 7.28 9.65
C LEU A 49 -5.55 8.09 10.96
N LYS A 50 -6.40 9.12 10.99
CA LYS A 50 -6.67 9.92 12.20
C LYS A 50 -7.28 9.06 13.31
N LYS A 51 -8.24 8.19 12.97
CA LYS A 51 -8.88 7.27 13.93
C LYS A 51 -7.89 6.28 14.54
N ARG A 52 -7.04 5.65 13.72
CA ARG A 52 -5.98 4.73 14.21
C ARG A 52 -4.90 5.42 15.04
N LYS A 53 -4.56 6.68 14.72
CA LYS A 53 -3.63 7.46 15.55
C LYS A 53 -4.25 7.80 16.91
N ALA A 54 -5.52 8.18 16.95
CA ALA A 54 -6.22 8.49 18.20
C ALA A 54 -6.33 7.25 19.13
N GLU A 55 -6.63 6.07 18.58
CA GLU A 55 -6.65 4.81 19.35
C GLU A 55 -5.27 4.44 19.92
N LYS A 56 -4.19 4.63 19.15
CA LYS A 56 -2.83 4.36 19.63
C LYS A 56 -2.40 5.30 20.76
N THR A 57 -2.87 6.55 20.78
CA THR A 57 -2.57 7.48 21.87
C THR A 57 -3.29 7.09 23.16
N HIS A 58 -4.52 6.58 23.09
CA HIS A 58 -5.30 6.20 24.27
C HIS A 58 -4.75 4.93 24.99
N VAL A 59 -4.12 4.02 24.24
CA VAL A 59 -3.49 2.80 24.80
C VAL A 59 -2.16 3.10 25.50
N ALA A 60 -1.48 4.19 25.13
CA ALA A 60 -0.21 4.59 25.76
C ALA A 60 -0.40 5.22 27.16
N ASP A 61 -1.58 5.78 27.45
CA ASP A 61 -1.87 6.54 28.68
C ASP A 61 -2.61 5.72 29.76
N SER A 62 -3.00 4.48 29.44
CA SER A 62 -3.74 3.58 30.34
C SER A 62 -2.91 2.39 30.85
N GLY A 63 -1.59 2.43 30.64
CA GLY A 63 -0.61 1.41 31.03
C GLY A 63 0.37 1.85 32.12
N MET A 64 -0.07 2.63 33.11
CA MET A 64 0.70 2.98 34.31
C MET A 64 -0.12 2.78 35.59
#